data_AF-A0A7J4T234-F1
#
_entry.id   AF-A0A7J4T234-F1
#
_cell.length_a   1.000
_cell.length_b   1.000
_cell.length_c   1.000
_cell.angle_alpha   90.00
_cell.angle_beta   90.00
_cell.angle_gamma   90.00
#
_symmetry.space_group_name_H-M   'P 1'
#
loop_
_entity.id
_entity.type
_entity.pdbx_description
1 polymer ?
#
loop_
_entity_poly.entity_id
_entity_poly.type
_entity_poly.pdbx_seq_one_letter_code
_entity_poly.pdbx_strand_id
1 'polypeptide(L)'
;EKSRTVLFISLGMALFFHWALLYRPAYIEHQDMGLFWILIGLALSYLLLFMVLVWTWNWPSITRGLTAFGSSATLLGFFHWLQFLDTPWPQESGRVVESQPLWPLVVVLGIPAVVCWFMYKYGIEDARHINLSGYQPGVLPDGVTVKTWEDAEKIVSKHPIEQLSKKALLANPMVLAMVYGQLCDGIATMVGIDFFGYGEKHPVSNAVIQFGGQINDSIGISWGEGAWLFALVKAILVAVIVWLFIEMRVEKRQVHMRMLIVLAVLIVGLAPGLRDIGRLTLDV
;
A
#
# COMPACT_ATOMS: atom_id res chain seq x y z
N GLU A 1 -6.83 -35.63 -10.50
CA GLU A 1 -6.27 -35.08 -11.76
C GLU A 1 -7.19 -34.04 -12.41
N LYS A 2 -8.27 -34.43 -13.11
CA LYS A 2 -9.22 -33.54 -13.84
C LYS A 2 -9.44 -32.13 -13.23
N SER A 3 -9.73 -32.03 -11.93
CA SER A 3 -9.93 -30.74 -11.22
C SER A 3 -8.73 -29.78 -11.29
N ARG A 4 -7.49 -30.26 -11.30
CA ARG A 4 -6.27 -29.45 -11.42
C ARG A 4 -6.08 -28.95 -12.86
N THR A 5 -6.37 -29.81 -13.86
CA THR A 5 -6.38 -29.43 -15.28
C THR A 5 -7.43 -28.34 -15.56
N VAL A 6 -8.64 -28.51 -15.03
CA VAL A 6 -9.73 -27.52 -15.15
C VAL A 6 -9.34 -26.19 -14.50
N LEU A 7 -8.70 -26.20 -13.33
CA LEU A 7 -8.24 -24.98 -12.64
C LEU A 7 -7.12 -24.26 -13.40
N PHE A 8 -6.16 -24.98 -13.99
CA PHE A 8 -5.14 -24.37 -14.84
C PHE A 8 -5.76 -23.73 -16.09
N ILE A 9 -6.69 -24.43 -16.74
CA ILE A 9 -7.38 -23.91 -17.94
C ILE A 9 -8.22 -22.67 -17.60
N SER A 10 -9.01 -22.69 -16.52
CA SER A 10 -9.88 -21.54 -16.18
C SER A 10 -9.09 -20.32 -15.74
N LEU A 11 -8.04 -20.48 -14.93
CA LEU A 11 -7.17 -19.36 -14.54
C LEU A 11 -6.30 -18.87 -15.70
N GLY A 12 -5.90 -19.77 -16.61
CA GLY A 12 -5.22 -19.40 -17.86
C GLY A 12 -6.12 -18.57 -18.79
N MET A 13 -7.38 -18.97 -18.98
CA MET A 13 -8.37 -18.16 -19.71
C MET A 13 -8.60 -16.80 -19.03
N ALA A 14 -8.69 -16.77 -17.69
CA ALA A 14 -8.82 -15.51 -16.95
C ALA A 14 -7.60 -14.59 -17.15
N LEU A 15 -6.38 -15.15 -17.18
CA LEU A 15 -5.15 -14.39 -17.46
C LEU A 15 -5.12 -13.87 -18.90
N PHE A 16 -5.61 -14.66 -19.87
CA PHE A 16 -5.79 -14.21 -21.26
C PHE A 16 -6.78 -13.04 -21.35
N PHE A 17 -7.95 -13.14 -20.71
CA PHE A 17 -8.94 -12.05 -20.73
C PHE A 17 -8.42 -10.80 -20.00
N HIS A 18 -7.72 -10.95 -18.88
CA HIS A 18 -7.06 -9.84 -18.19
C HIS A 18 -6.08 -9.09 -19.11
N TRP A 19 -5.23 -9.82 -19.85
CA TRP A 19 -4.35 -9.25 -20.88
C TRP A 19 -5.13 -8.59 -22.03
N ALA A 20 -6.09 -9.31 -22.60
CA ALA A 20 -6.81 -8.93 -23.82
C ALA A 20 -7.80 -7.77 -23.64
N LEU A 21 -8.25 -7.51 -22.41
CA LEU A 21 -9.18 -6.43 -22.09
C LEU A 21 -8.50 -5.19 -21.49
N LEU A 22 -7.41 -5.34 -20.72
CA LEU A 22 -6.75 -4.21 -20.06
C LEU A 22 -5.53 -3.68 -20.81
N TYR A 23 -4.66 -4.55 -21.32
CA TYR A 23 -3.39 -4.15 -21.90
C TYR A 23 -3.40 -4.12 -23.43
N ARG A 24 -4.08 -5.08 -24.07
CA ARG A 24 -4.17 -5.17 -25.54
C ARG A 24 -4.74 -3.92 -26.24
N PRO A 25 -5.71 -3.15 -25.70
CA PRO A 25 -6.19 -1.94 -26.36
C PRO A 25 -5.09 -0.90 -26.59
N ALA A 26 -4.25 -0.62 -25.59
CA ALA A 26 -3.15 0.35 -25.70
C ALA A 26 -2.15 -0.03 -26.81
N TYR A 27 -1.90 -1.34 -27.01
CA TYR A 27 -1.02 -1.85 -28.07
C TYR A 27 -1.58 -1.69 -29.49
N ILE A 28 -2.89 -1.42 -29.63
CA ILE A 28 -3.56 -1.21 -30.92
C ILE A 28 -3.60 0.29 -31.26
N GLU A 29 -3.70 1.14 -30.24
CA GLU A 29 -3.70 2.60 -30.37
C GLU A 29 -2.27 3.15 -30.58
N HIS A 30 -1.26 2.57 -29.93
CA HIS A 30 0.14 2.98 -30.04
C HIS A 30 0.98 1.98 -30.86
N GLN A 31 0.94 2.10 -32.19
CA GLN A 31 1.60 1.17 -33.12
C GLN A 31 3.14 1.21 -33.06
N ASP A 32 3.73 2.27 -32.52
CA ASP A 32 5.19 2.42 -32.33
C ASP A 32 5.71 1.65 -31.09
N MET A 33 4.82 1.08 -30.26
CA MET A 33 5.21 0.33 -29.07
C MET A 33 5.83 -1.03 -29.43
N GLY A 34 6.97 -1.35 -28.81
CA GLY A 34 7.60 -2.66 -28.94
C GLY A 34 6.74 -3.79 -28.35
N LEU A 35 6.97 -5.03 -28.81
CA LEU A 35 6.27 -6.23 -28.29
C LEU A 35 7.17 -7.17 -27.48
N PHE A 36 8.45 -6.86 -27.34
CA PHE A 36 9.48 -7.77 -26.80
C PHE A 36 9.20 -8.15 -25.35
N TRP A 37 9.09 -7.17 -24.46
CA TRP A 37 8.81 -7.39 -23.04
C TRP A 37 7.40 -7.89 -22.79
N ILE A 38 6.42 -7.53 -23.64
CA ILE A 38 5.03 -8.03 -23.57
C ILE A 38 4.99 -9.55 -23.82
N LEU A 39 5.67 -10.03 -24.86
CA LEU A 39 5.69 -11.46 -25.21
C LEU A 39 6.42 -12.29 -24.14
N ILE A 40 7.57 -11.79 -23.65
CA ILE A 40 8.31 -12.39 -22.52
C ILE A 40 7.44 -12.43 -21.26
N GLY A 41 6.79 -11.31 -20.92
CA GLY A 41 5.94 -11.19 -19.74
C GLY A 41 4.73 -12.10 -19.78
N LEU A 42 4.08 -12.23 -20.93
CA LEU A 42 2.96 -13.14 -21.12
C LEU A 42 3.41 -14.61 -20.94
N ALA A 43 4.51 -15.01 -21.59
CA ALA A 43 5.06 -16.36 -21.45
C ALA A 43 5.47 -16.68 -20.00
N LEU A 44 6.18 -15.78 -19.32
CA LEU A 44 6.60 -15.95 -17.93
C LEU A 44 5.42 -15.92 -16.95
N SER A 45 4.34 -15.19 -17.25
CA SER A 45 3.13 -15.18 -16.41
C SER A 45 2.36 -16.50 -16.49
N TYR A 46 2.26 -17.14 -17.66
CA TYR A 46 1.72 -18.51 -17.75
C TYR A 46 2.63 -19.53 -17.07
N LEU A 47 3.96 -19.37 -17.16
CA LEU A 47 4.91 -20.22 -16.47
C LEU A 47 4.78 -20.10 -14.94
N LEU A 48 4.65 -18.87 -14.42
CA LEU A 48 4.43 -18.61 -13.00
C LEU A 48 3.07 -19.17 -12.53
N LEU A 49 2.00 -19.00 -13.31
CA LEU A 49 0.68 -19.55 -13.02
C LEU A 49 0.75 -21.08 -12.88
N PHE A 50 1.46 -21.75 -13.78
CA PHE A 50 1.72 -23.19 -13.69
C PHE A 50 2.56 -23.55 -12.45
N MET A 51 3.70 -22.88 -12.23
CA MET A 51 4.59 -23.16 -11.10
C MET A 51 3.90 -22.99 -9.74
N VAL A 52 3.16 -21.90 -9.53
CA VAL A 52 2.45 -21.66 -8.26
C VAL A 52 1.36 -22.71 -8.04
N LEU A 53 0.61 -23.11 -9.08
CA LEU A 53 -0.38 -24.20 -8.96
C LEU A 53 0.25 -25.58 -8.65
N VAL A 54 1.49 -25.81 -9.09
CA VAL A 54 2.26 -27.03 -8.76
C VAL A 54 2.83 -26.98 -7.34
N TRP A 55 3.43 -25.85 -6.92
CA TRP A 55 4.01 -25.71 -5.58
C TRP A 55 2.94 -25.67 -4.47
N THR A 56 1.81 -24.99 -4.71
CA THR A 56 0.68 -24.89 -3.76
C THR A 56 -0.34 -26.02 -3.91
N TRP A 57 0.04 -27.16 -4.50
CA TRP A 57 -0.88 -28.27 -4.83
C TRP A 57 -1.67 -28.82 -3.63
N ASN A 58 -1.08 -28.77 -2.41
CA ASN A 58 -1.72 -29.21 -1.16
C ASN A 58 -2.57 -28.11 -0.47
N TRP A 59 -2.62 -26.88 -1.00
CA TRP A 59 -3.36 -25.77 -0.39
C TRP A 59 -4.85 -25.80 -0.76
N PRO A 60 -5.72 -25.16 0.04
CA PRO A 60 -7.14 -24.98 -0.29
C PRO A 60 -7.32 -24.32 -1.66
N SER A 61 -8.28 -24.81 -2.45
CA SER A 61 -8.46 -24.41 -3.87
C SER A 61 -8.64 -22.90 -4.07
N ILE A 62 -9.31 -22.22 -3.14
CA ILE A 62 -9.52 -20.76 -3.19
C ILE A 62 -8.19 -20.02 -2.98
N THR A 63 -7.46 -20.34 -1.90
CA THR A 63 -6.15 -19.75 -1.60
C THR A 63 -5.17 -19.98 -2.75
N ARG A 64 -5.07 -21.23 -3.24
CA ARG A 64 -4.25 -21.58 -4.41
C ARG A 64 -4.62 -20.76 -5.65
N GLY A 65 -5.91 -20.65 -5.96
CA GLY A 65 -6.38 -19.92 -7.14
C GLY A 65 -6.07 -18.43 -7.07
N LEU A 66 -6.33 -17.80 -5.92
CA LEU A 66 -6.02 -16.39 -5.66
C LEU A 66 -4.51 -16.11 -5.75
N THR A 67 -3.68 -16.91 -5.09
CA THR A 67 -2.21 -16.72 -5.13
C THR A 67 -1.66 -16.92 -6.55
N ALA A 68 -2.07 -17.98 -7.25
CA ALA A 68 -1.57 -18.27 -8.60
C ALA A 68 -2.02 -17.24 -9.65
N PHE A 69 -3.28 -16.81 -9.61
CA PHE A 69 -3.76 -15.77 -10.53
C PHE A 69 -3.14 -14.41 -10.20
N GLY A 70 -3.16 -14.02 -8.92
CA GLY A 70 -2.63 -12.73 -8.46
C GLY A 70 -1.16 -12.53 -8.82
N SER A 71 -0.29 -13.48 -8.47
CA SER A 71 1.14 -13.36 -8.78
C SER A 71 1.42 -13.26 -10.28
N SER A 72 0.62 -13.95 -11.10
CA SER A 72 0.79 -14.01 -12.56
C SER A 72 0.26 -12.75 -13.24
N ALA A 73 -0.85 -12.18 -12.75
CA ALA A 73 -1.36 -10.89 -13.19
C ALA A 73 -0.39 -9.74 -12.81
N THR A 74 0.17 -9.77 -11.60
CA THR A 74 1.20 -8.81 -11.18
C THR A 74 2.46 -8.90 -12.04
N LEU A 75 2.93 -10.12 -12.37
CA LEU A 75 4.08 -10.30 -13.26
C LEU A 75 3.80 -9.77 -14.67
N LEU A 76 2.62 -10.04 -15.22
CA LEU A 76 2.20 -9.53 -16.53
C LEU A 76 2.18 -7.99 -16.56
N GLY A 77 1.60 -7.36 -15.53
CA GLY A 77 1.57 -5.90 -15.40
C GLY A 77 2.98 -5.30 -15.25
N PHE A 78 3.88 -5.95 -14.53
CA PHE A 78 5.28 -5.53 -14.44
C PHE A 78 5.99 -5.53 -15.80
N PHE A 79 5.81 -6.58 -16.61
CA PHE A 79 6.39 -6.62 -17.96
C PHE A 79 5.72 -5.66 -18.96
N HIS A 80 4.43 -5.32 -18.77
CA HIS A 80 3.78 -4.22 -19.49
C HIS A 80 4.46 -2.87 -19.18
N TRP A 81 4.72 -2.58 -17.89
CA TRP A 81 5.48 -1.38 -17.50
C TRP A 81 6.93 -1.39 -18.01
N LEU A 82 7.60 -2.54 -18.08
CA LEU A 82 8.92 -2.64 -18.72
C LEU A 82 8.86 -2.29 -20.21
N GLN A 83 7.82 -2.70 -20.94
CA GLN A 83 7.67 -2.29 -22.34
C GLN A 83 7.33 -0.79 -22.48
N PHE A 84 6.58 -0.21 -21.54
CA PHE A 84 6.36 1.23 -21.52
C PHE A 84 7.67 2.02 -21.29
N LEU A 85 8.56 1.53 -20.43
CA LEU A 85 9.89 2.12 -20.20
C LEU A 85 10.84 1.97 -21.40
N ASP A 86 10.74 0.85 -22.12
CA ASP A 86 11.55 0.50 -23.30
C ASP A 86 11.12 1.26 -24.56
N THR A 87 9.80 1.44 -24.74
CA THR A 87 9.19 2.20 -25.85
C THR A 87 8.04 3.08 -25.31
N PRO A 88 8.34 4.24 -24.70
CA PRO A 88 7.33 5.16 -24.20
C PRO A 88 6.65 5.90 -25.35
N TRP A 89 5.37 6.25 -25.17
CA TRP A 89 4.60 7.08 -26.09
C TRP A 89 4.22 8.43 -25.47
N PRO A 90 3.79 9.43 -26.26
CA PRO A 90 3.37 10.72 -25.73
C PRO A 90 2.08 10.62 -24.92
N GLN A 91 2.13 11.11 -23.68
CA GLN A 91 1.02 11.09 -22.73
C GLN A 91 0.10 12.32 -22.87
N GLU A 92 -1.02 12.36 -22.12
CA GLU A 92 -1.93 13.53 -22.06
C GLU A 92 -1.23 14.85 -21.70
N SER A 93 -0.06 14.79 -21.05
CA SER A 93 0.81 15.93 -20.73
C SER A 93 1.49 16.56 -21.95
N GLY A 94 1.53 15.87 -23.09
CA GLY A 94 2.29 16.28 -24.28
C GLY A 94 3.81 16.23 -24.11
N ARG A 95 4.31 15.71 -22.98
CA ARG A 95 5.75 15.57 -22.69
C ARG A 95 6.22 14.16 -23.01
N VAL A 96 7.44 14.07 -23.52
CA VAL A 96 8.25 12.84 -23.53
C VAL A 96 9.52 13.18 -22.76
N VAL A 97 9.72 12.55 -21.60
CA VAL A 97 10.81 12.92 -20.68
C VAL A 97 12.10 12.20 -21.06
N GLU A 98 13.06 12.96 -21.60
CA GLU A 98 14.38 12.47 -22.03
C GLU A 98 15.25 11.92 -20.89
N SER A 99 14.95 12.25 -19.63
CA SER A 99 15.58 11.66 -18.45
C SER A 99 14.65 11.66 -17.23
N GLN A 100 14.18 10.48 -16.82
CA GLN A 100 13.31 10.34 -15.65
C GLN A 100 14.13 10.51 -14.35
N PRO A 101 13.86 11.52 -13.52
CA PRO A 101 14.60 11.73 -12.28
C PRO A 101 14.21 10.67 -11.24
N LEU A 102 15.19 9.94 -10.69
CA LEU A 102 14.92 8.92 -9.67
C LEU A 102 14.81 9.48 -8.23
N TRP A 103 15.08 10.77 -8.01
CA TRP A 103 14.99 11.38 -6.68
C TRP A 103 13.58 11.38 -6.04
N PRO A 104 12.45 11.52 -6.78
CA PRO A 104 11.11 11.43 -6.20
C PRO A 104 10.87 10.06 -5.56
N LEU A 105 11.31 8.99 -6.21
CA LEU A 105 11.22 7.62 -5.67
C LEU A 105 11.96 7.49 -4.33
N VAL A 106 13.15 8.11 -4.22
CA VAL A 106 13.95 8.14 -2.98
C VAL A 106 13.24 8.94 -1.87
N VAL A 107 12.61 10.07 -2.21
CA VAL A 107 11.85 10.89 -1.25
C VAL A 107 10.57 10.18 -0.78
N VAL A 108 9.75 9.72 -1.73
CA VAL A 108 8.43 9.12 -1.50
C VAL A 108 8.52 7.77 -0.80
N LEU A 109 9.50 6.92 -1.13
CA LEU A 109 9.70 5.64 -0.43
C LEU A 109 10.56 5.78 0.83
N GLY A 110 11.53 6.70 0.83
CA GLY A 110 12.55 6.84 1.86
C GLY A 110 12.06 7.56 3.12
N ILE A 111 11.33 8.67 2.99
CA ILE A 111 10.81 9.38 4.17
C ILE A 111 9.86 8.47 4.99
N PRO A 112 8.86 7.79 4.39
CA PRO A 112 8.02 6.84 5.13
C PRO A 112 8.81 5.66 5.71
N ALA A 113 9.85 5.18 5.03
CA ALA A 113 10.72 4.12 5.54
C ALA A 113 11.48 4.57 6.80
N VAL A 114 11.99 5.80 6.82
CA VAL A 114 12.67 6.39 7.99
C VAL A 114 11.68 6.57 9.15
N VAL A 115 10.46 7.07 8.91
CA VAL A 115 9.42 7.17 9.96
C VAL A 115 9.08 5.79 10.52
N CYS A 116 8.87 4.79 9.67
CA CYS A 116 8.59 3.41 10.10
C CYS A 116 9.77 2.79 10.86
N TRP A 117 11.02 3.11 10.48
CA TRP A 117 12.21 2.67 11.20
C TRP A 117 12.29 3.27 12.61
N PHE A 118 11.98 4.56 12.78
CA PHE A 118 11.90 5.19 14.11
C PHE A 118 10.78 4.57 14.96
N MET A 119 9.58 4.37 14.42
CA MET A 119 8.47 3.71 15.12
C MET A 119 8.83 2.28 15.56
N TYR A 120 9.42 1.50 14.66
CA TYR A 120 9.90 0.15 14.94
C TYR A 120 10.96 0.15 16.05
N LYS A 121 11.96 1.04 15.95
CA LYS A 121 13.02 1.19 16.96
C LYS A 121 12.48 1.56 18.34
N TYR A 122 11.45 2.39 18.41
CA TYR A 122 10.82 2.80 19.66
C TYR A 122 9.92 1.71 20.29
N GLY A 123 9.36 0.80 19.48
CA GLY A 123 8.44 -0.24 19.95
C GLY A 123 9.01 -1.65 20.11
N ILE A 124 10.16 -1.97 19.50
CA ILE A 124 10.64 -3.37 19.37
C ILE A 124 11.04 -4.04 20.69
N GLU A 125 11.49 -3.27 21.68
CA GLU A 125 11.88 -3.82 22.99
C GLU A 125 10.64 -4.25 23.79
N ASP A 126 9.68 -3.34 24.00
CA ASP A 126 8.37 -3.62 24.58
C ASP A 126 7.63 -4.74 23.82
N ALA A 127 7.70 -4.75 22.48
CA ALA A 127 7.15 -5.83 21.65
C ALA A 127 7.81 -7.20 21.91
N ARG A 128 9.08 -7.24 22.27
CA ARG A 128 9.76 -8.48 22.71
C ARG A 128 9.32 -8.87 24.12
N HIS A 129 9.29 -7.92 25.06
CA HIS A 129 8.93 -8.19 26.46
C HIS A 129 7.49 -8.68 26.64
N ILE A 130 6.52 -8.13 25.90
CA ILE A 130 5.13 -8.58 25.99
C ILE A 130 4.91 -9.98 25.38
N ASN A 131 5.58 -10.29 24.26
CA ASN A 131 5.58 -11.63 23.66
C ASN A 131 6.26 -12.66 24.58
N LEU A 132 7.39 -12.31 25.23
CA LEU A 132 8.03 -13.15 26.25
C LEU A 132 7.14 -13.38 27.49
N SER A 133 6.23 -12.44 27.76
CA SER A 133 5.21 -12.56 28.83
C SER A 133 4.00 -13.40 28.41
N GLY A 134 3.94 -13.92 27.17
CA GLY A 134 2.83 -14.71 26.65
C GLY A 134 1.61 -13.91 26.18
N TYR A 135 1.70 -12.58 26.10
CA TYR A 135 0.57 -11.70 25.73
C TYR A 135 0.77 -11.05 24.35
N GLN A 136 -0.34 -10.68 23.71
CA GLN A 136 -0.34 -9.96 22.43
C GLN A 136 -0.61 -8.45 22.60
N PRO A 137 0.08 -7.55 21.88
CA PRO A 137 -0.09 -6.10 22.04
C PRO A 137 -1.53 -5.60 21.80
N GLY A 138 -2.12 -5.01 22.84
CA GLY A 138 -3.49 -4.46 22.81
C GLY A 138 -4.59 -5.51 22.68
N VAL A 139 -4.32 -6.78 22.99
CA VAL A 139 -5.32 -7.86 22.99
C VAL A 139 -5.54 -8.36 24.42
N LEU A 140 -6.79 -8.38 24.87
CA LEU A 140 -7.15 -8.84 26.21
C LEU A 140 -7.10 -10.38 26.34
N PRO A 141 -6.85 -10.92 27.55
CA PRO A 141 -6.83 -12.37 27.79
C PRO A 141 -8.17 -13.06 27.49
N ASP A 142 -8.12 -14.36 27.22
CA ASP A 142 -9.29 -15.20 26.97
C ASP A 142 -10.36 -15.06 28.07
N GLY A 143 -11.61 -14.77 27.67
CA GLY A 143 -12.74 -14.60 28.58
C GLY A 143 -12.87 -13.24 29.26
N VAL A 144 -11.89 -12.34 29.11
CA VAL A 144 -11.92 -11.00 29.72
C VAL A 144 -12.56 -9.99 28.76
N THR A 145 -13.59 -9.27 29.22
CA THR A 145 -14.21 -8.18 28.45
C THR A 145 -13.49 -6.85 28.66
N VAL A 146 -13.64 -5.91 27.72
CA VAL A 146 -13.07 -4.54 27.88
C VAL A 146 -13.56 -3.89 29.16
N LYS A 147 -14.87 -3.96 29.45
CA LYS A 147 -15.44 -3.37 30.66
C LYS A 147 -14.83 -3.97 31.94
N THR A 148 -14.68 -5.29 31.99
CA THR A 148 -14.05 -5.97 33.16
C THR A 148 -12.58 -5.57 33.35
N TRP A 149 -11.88 -5.19 32.27
CA TRP A 149 -10.52 -4.65 32.34
C TRP A 149 -10.49 -3.23 32.92
N GLU A 150 -11.40 -2.37 32.44
CA GLU A 150 -11.53 -0.96 32.87
C GLU A 150 -12.02 -0.85 34.32
N ASP A 151 -13.05 -1.62 34.71
CA ASP A 151 -13.53 -1.74 36.10
C ASP A 151 -12.41 -2.20 37.07
N ALA A 152 -11.34 -2.84 36.55
CA ALA A 152 -10.20 -3.37 37.31
C ALA A 152 -8.91 -2.52 37.19
N GLU A 153 -8.96 -1.29 36.66
CA GLU A 153 -7.81 -0.42 36.34
C GLU A 153 -6.65 -0.49 37.37
N LYS A 154 -6.96 -0.31 38.66
CA LYS A 154 -5.95 -0.30 39.74
C LYS A 154 -5.12 -1.57 39.83
N ILE A 155 -5.70 -2.72 39.48
CA ILE A 155 -5.03 -4.03 39.45
C ILE A 155 -4.26 -4.18 38.12
N VAL A 156 -4.90 -3.86 36.99
CA VAL A 156 -4.31 -4.09 35.66
C VAL A 156 -3.27 -3.03 35.23
N SER A 157 -3.16 -1.91 35.94
CA SER A 157 -2.13 -0.87 35.77
C SER A 157 -0.67 -1.39 35.79
N LYS A 158 -0.43 -2.53 36.44
CA LYS A 158 0.87 -3.22 36.50
C LYS A 158 0.98 -4.42 35.54
N HIS A 159 -0.04 -4.67 34.73
CA HIS A 159 -0.05 -5.80 33.81
C HIS A 159 0.81 -5.50 32.56
N PRO A 160 1.58 -6.48 32.03
CA PRO A 160 2.41 -6.27 30.83
C PRO A 160 1.63 -5.73 29.63
N ILE A 161 0.36 -6.09 29.48
CA ILE A 161 -0.53 -5.51 28.45
C ILE A 161 -0.61 -3.99 28.58
N GLU A 162 -0.92 -3.45 29.76
CA GLU A 162 -1.16 -2.02 29.91
C GLU A 162 0.14 -1.20 29.86
N GLN A 163 1.23 -1.75 30.39
CA GLN A 163 2.54 -1.07 30.40
C GLN A 163 3.24 -1.09 29.04
N LEU A 164 3.18 -2.21 28.30
CA LEU A 164 4.02 -2.43 27.12
C LEU A 164 3.25 -2.29 25.79
N SER A 165 1.93 -2.52 25.75
CA SER A 165 1.19 -2.57 24.47
C SER A 165 1.32 -1.28 23.67
N LYS A 166 1.31 -0.12 24.33
CA LYS A 166 1.29 1.19 23.66
C LYS A 166 2.52 1.40 22.78
N LYS A 167 3.70 1.00 23.27
CA LYS A 167 4.95 0.99 22.51
C LYS A 167 5.04 -0.22 21.58
N ALA A 168 4.70 -1.41 22.05
CA ALA A 168 4.77 -2.63 21.27
C ALA A 168 3.96 -2.58 19.96
N LEU A 169 2.85 -1.82 19.96
CA LEU A 169 2.00 -1.60 18.78
C LEU A 169 2.64 -0.71 17.71
N LEU A 170 3.55 0.20 18.07
CA LEU A 170 4.32 1.00 17.09
C LEU A 170 5.25 0.13 16.24
N ALA A 171 5.74 -1.00 16.79
CA ALA A 171 6.57 -1.96 16.07
C ALA A 171 5.76 -3.08 15.38
N ASN A 172 4.43 -3.04 15.40
CA ASN A 172 3.60 -4.05 14.76
C ASN A 172 3.66 -3.88 13.22
N PRO A 173 4.02 -4.93 12.44
CA PRO A 173 4.13 -4.84 10.98
C PRO A 173 2.88 -4.31 10.27
N MET A 174 1.68 -4.60 10.79
CA MET A 174 0.42 -4.09 10.23
C MET A 174 0.26 -2.57 10.42
N VAL A 175 0.68 -2.05 11.58
CA VAL A 175 0.65 -0.60 11.87
C VAL A 175 1.71 0.12 11.06
N LEU A 176 2.92 -0.44 10.97
CA LEU A 176 4.01 0.09 10.15
C LEU A 176 3.63 0.14 8.66
N ALA A 177 3.02 -0.92 8.12
CA ALA A 177 2.53 -0.93 6.75
C ALA A 177 1.46 0.15 6.50
N MET A 178 0.51 0.33 7.43
CA MET A 178 -0.52 1.37 7.33
C MET A 178 0.07 2.79 7.29
N VAL A 179 1.03 3.08 8.18
CA VAL A 179 1.78 4.36 8.19
C VAL A 179 2.54 4.55 6.89
N TYR A 180 3.25 3.52 6.44
CA TYR A 180 3.97 3.54 5.17
C TYR A 180 3.05 3.90 4.01
N GLY A 181 1.91 3.20 3.87
CA GLY A 181 0.94 3.43 2.79
C GLY A 181 0.36 4.85 2.78
N GLN A 182 -0.08 5.38 3.92
CA GLN A 182 -0.68 6.73 3.98
C GLN A 182 0.37 7.86 3.82
N LEU A 183 1.61 7.65 4.26
CA LEU A 183 2.68 8.63 4.06
C LEU A 183 3.26 8.60 2.64
N CYS A 184 3.41 7.42 2.03
CA CYS A 184 3.77 7.31 0.61
C CYS A 184 2.74 8.03 -0.27
N ASP A 185 1.45 7.87 0.02
CA ASP A 185 0.36 8.56 -0.68
C ASP A 185 0.48 10.09 -0.57
N GLY A 186 0.49 10.62 0.65
CA GLY A 186 0.59 12.07 0.86
C GLY A 186 1.84 12.70 0.23
N ILE A 187 2.99 12.03 0.32
CA ILE A 187 4.26 12.53 -0.24
C ILE A 187 4.30 12.35 -1.77
N ALA A 188 3.71 11.29 -2.34
CA ALA A 188 3.63 11.10 -3.79
C ALA A 188 2.79 12.21 -4.46
N THR A 189 1.59 12.45 -3.93
CA THR A 189 0.71 13.52 -4.45
C THR A 189 1.34 14.90 -4.25
N MET A 190 1.97 15.17 -3.09
CA MET A 190 2.71 16.42 -2.87
C MET A 190 3.83 16.62 -3.89
N VAL A 191 4.68 15.60 -4.12
CA VAL A 191 5.82 15.74 -5.04
C VAL A 191 5.32 15.87 -6.49
N GLY A 192 4.32 15.09 -6.90
CA GLY A 192 3.76 15.14 -8.26
C GLY A 192 3.13 16.49 -8.62
N ILE A 193 2.52 17.17 -7.65
CA ILE A 193 1.88 18.47 -7.87
C ILE A 193 2.89 19.61 -7.67
N ASP A 194 3.47 19.75 -6.48
CA ASP A 194 4.29 20.92 -6.12
C ASP A 194 5.67 20.97 -6.84
N PHE A 195 6.14 19.86 -7.44
CA PHE A 195 7.39 19.83 -8.23
C PHE A 195 7.21 19.49 -9.72
N PHE A 196 6.25 18.63 -10.10
CA PHE A 196 6.09 18.18 -11.50
C PHE A 196 4.91 18.86 -12.23
N GLY A 197 4.00 19.52 -11.50
CA GLY A 197 2.84 20.21 -12.07
C GLY A 197 1.75 19.27 -12.59
N TYR A 198 1.58 18.09 -11.97
CA TYR A 198 0.53 17.16 -12.35
C TYR A 198 -0.84 17.66 -11.90
N GLY A 199 -1.81 17.72 -12.82
CA GLY A 199 -3.20 17.98 -12.45
C GLY A 199 -3.77 16.87 -11.56
N GLU A 200 -4.32 17.26 -10.40
CA GLU A 200 -5.10 16.37 -9.54
C GLU A 200 -6.48 16.11 -10.17
N LYS A 201 -6.75 14.83 -10.44
CA LYS A 201 -8.00 14.35 -11.05
C LYS A 201 -9.07 13.94 -10.01
N HIS A 202 -8.74 13.87 -8.72
CA HIS A 202 -9.67 13.49 -7.64
C HIS A 202 -10.25 14.72 -6.89
N PRO A 203 -11.57 14.95 -6.90
CA PRO A 203 -12.17 16.22 -6.47
C PRO A 203 -11.95 16.55 -4.98
N VAL A 204 -11.93 15.53 -4.10
CA VAL A 204 -11.68 15.72 -2.66
C VAL A 204 -10.23 16.10 -2.36
N SER A 205 -9.28 15.57 -3.15
CA SER A 205 -7.87 15.94 -3.01
C SER A 205 -7.64 17.35 -3.54
N ASN A 206 -8.17 17.65 -4.73
CA ASN A 206 -8.11 18.96 -5.37
C ASN A 206 -8.69 20.07 -4.45
N ALA A 207 -9.79 19.80 -3.73
CA ALA A 207 -10.33 20.73 -2.74
C ALA A 207 -9.38 21.03 -1.55
N VAL A 208 -8.61 20.03 -1.09
CA VAL A 208 -7.58 20.23 -0.05
C VAL A 208 -6.39 21.02 -0.61
N ILE A 209 -5.96 20.72 -1.84
CA ILE A 209 -4.85 21.42 -2.50
C ILE A 209 -5.21 22.89 -2.76
N GLN A 210 -6.41 23.19 -3.27
CA GLN A 210 -6.89 24.57 -3.44
C GLN A 210 -6.94 25.36 -2.12
N PHE A 211 -7.29 24.71 -1.01
CA PHE A 211 -7.23 25.33 0.32
C PHE A 211 -5.77 25.52 0.79
N GLY A 212 -4.86 24.61 0.43
CA GLY A 212 -3.42 24.80 0.57
C GLY A 212 -2.88 26.00 -0.23
N GLY A 213 -3.37 26.20 -1.45
CA GLY A 213 -3.08 27.39 -2.27
C GLY A 213 -3.55 28.69 -1.63
N GLN A 214 -4.78 28.72 -1.09
CA GLN A 214 -5.30 29.87 -0.34
C GLN A 214 -4.47 30.16 0.93
N ILE A 215 -3.96 29.12 1.59
CA ILE A 215 -3.03 29.27 2.71
C ILE A 215 -1.69 29.84 2.21
N ASN A 216 -1.13 29.31 1.12
CA ASN A 216 0.08 29.82 0.48
C ASN A 216 -0.03 31.32 0.17
N ASP A 217 -1.11 31.74 -0.48
CA ASP A 217 -1.40 33.16 -0.78
C ASP A 217 -1.44 34.01 0.50
N SER A 218 -2.10 33.52 1.56
CA SER A 218 -2.25 34.27 2.82
C SER A 218 -0.98 34.39 3.66
N ILE A 219 -0.03 33.47 3.48
CA ILE A 219 1.26 33.41 4.21
C ILE A 219 2.42 33.95 3.35
N GLY A 220 2.24 34.11 2.04
CA GLY A 220 3.27 34.56 1.09
C GLY A 220 4.21 33.44 0.63
N ILE A 221 3.74 32.19 0.63
CA ILE A 221 4.51 31.03 0.16
C ILE A 221 4.39 30.95 -1.38
N SER A 222 5.45 31.36 -2.08
CA SER A 222 5.50 31.40 -3.55
C SER A 222 5.98 30.11 -4.22
N TRP A 223 5.91 28.97 -3.52
CA TRP A 223 6.36 27.66 -4.01
C TRP A 223 5.32 26.57 -3.73
N GLY A 224 5.10 25.71 -4.73
CA GLY A 224 4.04 24.70 -4.75
C GLY A 224 2.65 25.27 -5.06
N GLU A 225 1.75 24.41 -5.53
CA GLU A 225 0.31 24.73 -5.70
C GLU A 225 -0.46 24.56 -4.37
N GLY A 226 0.17 23.95 -3.36
CA GLY A 226 -0.39 23.76 -2.01
C GLY A 226 -0.54 22.29 -1.60
N ALA A 227 0.01 21.35 -2.37
CA ALA A 227 -0.17 19.91 -2.13
C ALA A 227 0.58 19.41 -0.89
N TRP A 228 1.53 20.18 -0.36
CA TRP A 228 2.08 19.99 1.00
C TRP A 228 1.00 19.87 2.08
N LEU A 229 -0.15 20.55 1.92
CA LEU A 229 -1.27 20.42 2.87
C LEU A 229 -1.91 19.04 2.80
N PHE A 230 -1.99 18.42 1.63
CA PHE A 230 -2.49 17.05 1.49
C PHE A 230 -1.56 16.04 2.18
N ALA A 231 -0.24 16.21 2.04
CA ALA A 231 0.74 15.41 2.78
C ALA A 231 0.59 15.58 4.31
N LEU A 232 0.39 16.82 4.78
CA LEU A 232 0.16 17.10 6.20
C LEU A 232 -1.15 16.48 6.72
N VAL A 233 -2.25 16.59 5.96
CA VAL A 233 -3.54 15.96 6.29
C VAL A 233 -3.42 14.44 6.34
N LYS A 234 -2.67 13.81 5.41
CA LYS A 234 -2.37 12.38 5.42
C LYS A 234 -1.54 11.96 6.64
N ALA A 235 -0.52 12.73 6.99
CA ALA A 235 0.29 12.49 8.18
C ALA A 235 -0.52 12.61 9.48
N ILE A 236 -1.37 13.64 9.61
CA ILE A 236 -2.27 13.82 10.76
C ILE A 236 -3.29 12.69 10.84
N LEU A 237 -3.92 12.33 9.71
CA LEU A 237 -4.90 11.23 9.64
C LEU A 237 -4.29 9.93 10.16
N VAL A 238 -3.11 9.54 9.67
CA VAL A 238 -2.50 8.28 10.09
C VAL A 238 -1.94 8.35 11.51
N ALA A 239 -1.47 9.51 11.98
CA ALA A 239 -1.09 9.71 13.38
C ALA A 239 -2.28 9.55 14.34
N VAL A 240 -3.46 10.09 14.00
CA VAL A 240 -4.71 9.91 14.77
C VAL A 240 -5.14 8.45 14.77
N ILE A 241 -5.07 7.76 13.62
CA ILE A 241 -5.40 6.33 13.55
C ILE A 241 -4.42 5.50 14.39
N VAL A 242 -3.11 5.76 14.32
CA VAL A 242 -2.09 5.09 15.15
C VAL A 242 -2.35 5.32 16.64
N TRP A 243 -2.69 6.55 17.05
CA TRP A 243 -3.04 6.88 18.43
C TRP A 243 -4.28 6.10 18.92
N LEU A 244 -5.35 6.08 18.13
CA LEU A 244 -6.54 5.26 18.43
C LEU A 244 -6.19 3.77 18.53
N PHE A 245 -5.34 3.26 17.62
CA PHE A 245 -4.90 1.86 17.63
C PHE A 245 -4.04 1.48 18.84
N ILE A 246 -3.39 2.47 19.46
CA ILE A 246 -2.52 2.34 20.64
C ILE A 246 -3.31 2.39 21.95
N GLU A 247 -4.35 3.22 22.02
CA GLU A 247 -5.18 3.36 23.23
C GLU A 247 -6.31 2.31 23.30
N MET A 248 -6.85 1.87 22.16
CA MET A 248 -7.91 0.85 22.14
C MET A 248 -7.38 -0.56 22.48
N ARG A 249 -7.80 -1.09 23.62
CA ARG A 249 -7.70 -2.53 23.96
C ARG A 249 -8.80 -3.29 23.20
N VAL A 250 -8.49 -4.49 22.70
CA VAL A 250 -9.42 -5.28 21.87
C VAL A 250 -9.60 -6.70 22.44
N GLU A 251 -10.83 -7.18 22.52
CA GLU A 251 -11.12 -8.55 22.98
C GLU A 251 -10.61 -9.59 21.98
N LYS A 252 -10.17 -10.76 22.45
CA LYS A 252 -9.64 -11.83 21.57
C LYS A 252 -10.57 -12.22 20.42
N ARG A 253 -11.90 -12.16 20.62
CA ARG A 253 -12.94 -12.36 19.59
C ARG A 253 -12.87 -11.33 18.45
N GLN A 254 -12.50 -10.09 18.75
CA GLN A 254 -12.56 -8.94 17.83
C GLN A 254 -11.24 -8.68 17.07
N VAL A 255 -10.17 -9.41 17.37
CA VAL A 255 -8.84 -9.26 16.73
C VAL A 255 -8.92 -9.32 15.19
N HIS A 256 -9.79 -10.16 14.63
CA HIS A 256 -10.02 -10.22 13.18
C HIS A 256 -10.61 -8.93 12.61
N MET A 257 -11.53 -8.25 13.32
CA MET A 257 -12.04 -6.96 12.87
C MET A 257 -10.97 -5.86 12.97
N ARG A 258 -10.14 -5.88 14.02
CA ARG A 258 -8.97 -5.00 14.14
C ARG A 258 -8.04 -5.14 12.92
N MET A 259 -7.73 -6.36 12.51
CA MET A 259 -6.90 -6.63 11.32
C MET A 259 -7.55 -6.16 10.01
N LEU A 260 -8.88 -6.35 9.85
CA LEU A 260 -9.61 -5.88 8.66
C LEU A 260 -9.64 -4.34 8.56
N ILE A 261 -9.78 -3.64 9.69
CA ILE A 261 -9.70 -2.17 9.71
C ILE A 261 -8.30 -1.69 9.29
N VAL A 262 -7.22 -2.32 9.79
CA VAL A 262 -5.85 -1.98 9.36
C VAL A 262 -5.67 -2.23 7.87
N LEU A 263 -6.14 -3.37 7.36
CA LEU A 263 -6.05 -3.71 5.94
C LEU A 263 -6.81 -2.70 5.05
N ALA A 264 -7.99 -2.24 5.48
CA ALA A 264 -8.75 -1.22 4.76
C ALA A 264 -8.00 0.13 4.71
N VAL A 265 -7.49 0.62 5.85
CA VAL A 265 -6.72 1.89 5.90
C VAL A 265 -5.40 1.77 5.13
N LEU A 266 -4.75 0.61 5.16
CA LEU A 266 -3.57 0.29 4.36
C LEU A 266 -3.88 0.41 2.86
N ILE A 267 -4.94 -0.24 2.37
CA ILE A 267 -5.33 -0.21 0.95
C ILE A 267 -5.67 1.23 0.50
N VAL A 268 -6.40 1.99 1.32
CA VAL A 268 -6.81 3.37 1.02
C VAL A 268 -5.64 4.37 0.94
N GLY A 269 -4.47 4.05 1.49
CA GLY A 269 -3.24 4.83 1.28
C GLY A 269 -2.35 4.22 0.20
N LEU A 270 -2.02 2.94 0.33
CA LEU A 270 -1.03 2.29 -0.54
C LEU A 270 -1.47 2.21 -2.01
N ALA A 271 -2.77 2.07 -2.31
CA ALA A 271 -3.24 1.99 -3.69
C ALA A 271 -3.07 3.32 -4.48
N PRO A 272 -3.56 4.48 -3.98
CA PRO A 272 -3.26 5.76 -4.63
C PRO A 272 -1.77 6.14 -4.53
N GLY A 273 -1.08 5.84 -3.42
CA GLY A 273 0.36 6.12 -3.33
C GLY A 273 1.20 5.34 -4.34
N LEU A 274 0.92 4.05 -4.57
CA LEU A 274 1.60 3.27 -5.64
C LEU A 274 1.25 3.77 -7.04
N ARG A 275 0.03 4.29 -7.25
CA ARG A 275 -0.36 4.93 -8.51
C ARG A 275 0.47 6.18 -8.74
N ASP A 276 0.52 7.10 -7.77
CA ASP A 276 1.23 8.37 -7.90
C ASP A 276 2.77 8.20 -7.93
N ILE A 277 3.32 7.17 -7.28
CA ILE A 277 4.71 6.72 -7.51
C ILE A 277 4.93 6.30 -8.97
N GLY A 278 3.99 5.55 -9.55
CA GLY A 278 4.01 5.19 -10.98
C GLY A 278 4.00 6.43 -11.87
N ARG A 279 3.10 7.38 -11.60
CA ARG A 279 3.03 8.68 -12.29
C ARG A 279 4.35 9.45 -12.23
N LEU A 280 4.90 9.64 -11.02
CA LEU A 280 6.17 10.32 -10.76
C LEU A 280 7.38 9.66 -11.43
N THR A 281 7.40 8.33 -11.50
CA THR A 281 8.50 7.59 -12.12
C THR A 281 8.46 7.71 -13.65
N LEU A 282 7.26 7.85 -14.22
CA LEU A 282 7.01 7.65 -15.65
C LEU A 282 6.56 8.92 -16.43
N ASP A 283 6.26 10.01 -15.72
CA ASP A 283 5.66 11.28 -16.20
C ASP A 283 4.26 11.14 -16.84
N VAL A 284 3.32 10.58 -16.08
CA VAL A 284 1.97 10.15 -16.53
C VAL A 284 0.84 10.76 -15.69
#